data_AF-A0A3S5K3D1-F1
#
_entry.id   AF-A0A3S5K3D1-F1
#
_cell.length_a   1.000
_cell.length_b   1.000
_cell.length_c   1.000
_cell.angle_alpha   90.00
_cell.angle_beta   90.00
_cell.angle_gamma   90.00
#
_symmetry.space_group_name_H-M   'P 1'
#
loop_
_entity.id
_entity.type
_entity.pdbx_description
1 polymer ?
#
loop_
_entity_poly.entity_id
_entity_poly.type
_entity_poly.pdbx_seq_one_letter_code
_entity_poly.pdbx_strand_id
1 'polypeptide(L)'
;MKTVPQVTAQQAQAAVNLFISDYVGDRFTADQAQLSVTGEVWQVPIILAYPMIGSLGQVGFVLVSTSSEAIISHTPFDEIKQVGLKLYEVNRDAIQTHFS
;
A
#
# COMPACT_ATOMS: atom_id res chain seq x y z
N MET A 1 17.03 21.79 9.30
CA MET A 1 17.75 20.89 8.37
C MET A 1 16.87 19.68 8.12
N LYS A 2 16.59 19.31 6.86
CA LYS A 2 15.95 18.02 6.57
C LYS A 2 17.00 16.92 6.75
N THR A 3 16.83 16.07 7.75
CA THR A 3 17.68 14.90 7.96
C THR A 3 17.43 13.89 6.84
N VAL A 4 18.49 13.28 6.34
CA VAL A 4 18.39 12.19 5.35
C VAL A 4 17.73 10.99 6.04
N PRO A 5 16.64 10.41 5.49
CA PRO A 5 16.03 9.21 6.03
C PRO A 5 17.04 8.07 6.12
N GLN A 6 17.08 7.37 7.25
CA GLN A 6 17.89 6.15 7.42
C GLN A 6 17.24 4.98 6.67
N VAL A 7 15.91 4.95 6.67
CA VAL A 7 15.10 4.02 5.88
C VAL A 7 14.88 4.63 4.51
N THR A 8 15.22 3.90 3.45
CA THR A 8 14.94 4.31 2.08
C THR A 8 13.46 4.12 1.73
N ALA A 9 13.00 4.82 0.69
CA ALA A 9 11.65 4.65 0.15
C ALA A 9 11.37 3.18 -0.23
N GLN A 10 12.38 2.45 -0.73
CA GLN A 10 12.25 1.04 -1.10
C GLN A 10 12.13 0.12 0.13
N GLN A 11 12.91 0.38 1.17
CA GLN A 11 12.78 -0.36 2.44
C GLN A 11 11.40 -0.15 3.08
N ALA A 12 10.89 1.09 3.06
CA ALA A 12 9.53 1.36 3.55
C ALA A 12 8.47 0.60 2.74
N GLN A 13 8.59 0.52 1.42
CA GLN A 13 7.69 -0.30 0.58
C GLN A 13 7.79 -1.78 0.90
N ALA A 14 9.01 -2.31 1.08
CA ALA A 14 9.22 -3.71 1.44
C ALA A 14 8.59 -4.05 2.81
N ALA A 15 8.77 -3.18 3.81
CA ALA A 15 8.16 -3.33 5.12
C ALA A 15 6.62 -3.34 5.03
N VAL A 16 6.03 -2.49 4.18
CA VAL A 16 4.58 -2.44 3.99
C VAL A 16 4.07 -3.65 3.22
N ASN A 17 4.79 -4.14 2.22
CA ASN A 17 4.44 -5.38 1.52
C ASN A 17 4.41 -6.59 2.46
N LEU A 18 5.41 -6.71 3.33
CA LEU A 18 5.41 -7.74 4.37
C LEU A 18 4.25 -7.58 5.35
N PHE A 19 3.99 -6.34 5.79
CA PHE A 19 2.88 -6.05 6.69
C PHE A 19 1.53 -6.43 6.07
N ILE A 20 1.23 -6.02 4.83
CA ILE A 20 -0.08 -6.31 4.22
C ILE A 20 -0.25 -7.78 3.82
N SER A 21 0.83 -8.50 3.51
CA SER A 21 0.75 -9.94 3.23
C SER A 21 0.24 -10.74 4.44
N ASP A 22 0.57 -10.29 5.64
CA ASP A 22 0.18 -10.97 6.88
C ASP A 22 -1.29 -10.71 7.28
N TYR A 23 -1.89 -9.60 6.85
CA TYR A 23 -3.19 -9.14 7.38
C TYR A 23 -4.31 -8.92 6.35
N VAL A 24 -3.99 -8.66 5.08
CA VAL A 24 -4.98 -8.19 4.11
C VAL A 24 -5.25 -9.22 3.02
N GLY A 25 -4.20 -9.70 2.34
CA GLY A 25 -4.30 -10.66 1.24
C GLY A 25 -3.32 -10.37 0.11
N ASP A 26 -3.26 -11.30 -0.85
CA ASP A 26 -2.28 -11.37 -1.94
C ASP A 26 -2.49 -10.35 -3.08
N ARG A 27 -3.70 -9.78 -3.19
CA ARG A 27 -4.04 -8.79 -4.23
C ARG A 27 -3.71 -7.35 -3.86
N PHE A 28 -3.22 -7.13 -2.65
CA PHE A 28 -2.84 -5.80 -2.17
C PHE A 28 -1.33 -5.67 -2.21
N THR A 29 -0.85 -4.54 -2.69
CA THR A 29 0.59 -4.25 -2.75
C THR A 29 0.88 -2.80 -2.36
N ALA A 30 2.07 -2.57 -1.83
CA ALA A 30 2.59 -1.24 -1.55
C ALA A 30 2.94 -0.52 -2.87
N ASP A 31 2.55 0.74 -2.98
CA ASP A 31 2.96 1.63 -4.07
C ASP A 31 4.08 2.58 -3.59
N GLN A 32 4.48 3.51 -4.46
CA GLN A 32 5.60 4.40 -4.22
C GLN A 32 5.50 5.18 -2.90
N ALA A 33 6.43 4.90 -1.99
CA ALA A 33 6.58 5.63 -0.74
C ALA A 33 6.89 7.12 -0.97
N GLN A 34 6.15 7.97 -0.28
CA GLN A 34 6.29 9.42 -0.31
C GLN A 34 6.77 9.92 1.04
N LEU A 35 7.82 10.73 1.05
CA LEU A 35 8.32 11.31 2.29
C LEU A 35 7.35 12.39 2.75
N SER A 36 6.92 12.32 4.01
CA SER A 36 6.11 13.37 4.64
C SER A 36 6.81 14.73 4.61
N VAL A 37 6.03 15.81 4.73
CA VAL A 37 6.57 17.17 4.75
C VAL A 37 7.57 17.37 5.90
N THR A 38 7.31 16.74 7.06
CA THR A 38 8.20 16.76 8.23
C THR A 38 9.48 15.93 8.02
N GLY A 39 9.45 14.93 7.14
CA GLY A 39 10.58 14.02 6.91
C GLY A 39 10.71 12.90 7.94
N GLU A 40 9.72 12.74 8.82
CA GLU A 40 9.75 11.78 9.94
C GLU A 40 9.14 10.43 9.57
N VAL A 41 8.23 10.43 8.60
CA VAL A 41 7.56 9.22 8.13
C VAL A 41 7.55 9.13 6.61
N TRP A 42 7.64 7.90 6.12
CA TRP A 42 7.22 7.50 4.79
C TRP A 42 5.73 7.21 4.81
N GLN A 43 4.97 7.87 3.95
CA GLN A 43 3.60 7.49 3.63
C GLN A 43 3.63 6.57 2.42
N VAL A 44 3.23 5.32 2.62
CA VAL A 44 3.26 4.28 1.60
C VAL A 44 1.82 3.94 1.22
N PRO A 45 1.36 4.25 0.00
CA PRO A 45 0.02 3.88 -0.43
C PRO A 45 -0.13 2.36 -0.54
N ILE A 46 -1.32 1.86 -0.23
CA ILE A 46 -1.72 0.48 -0.53
C ILE A 46 -2.62 0.54 -1.74
N ILE A 47 -2.35 -0.28 -2.76
CA ILE A 47 -3.16 -0.39 -3.97
C ILE A 47 -3.73 -1.79 -4.10
N LEU A 48 -4.91 -1.90 -4.73
CA LEU A 48 -5.44 -3.17 -5.23
C LEU A 48 -4.87 -3.41 -6.61
N ALA A 49 -4.18 -4.53 -6.81
CA ALA A 49 -3.57 -4.87 -8.10
C ALA A 49 -3.95 -6.28 -8.53
N TYR A 50 -4.21 -6.45 -9.83
CA TYR A 50 -4.44 -7.75 -10.44
C TYR A 50 -3.34 -8.04 -11.46
N PRO A 51 -2.84 -9.28 -11.54
CA PRO A 51 -1.98 -9.68 -12.65
C PRO A 51 -2.65 -9.33 -13.99
N MET A 52 -1.86 -8.99 -15.01
CA MET A 52 -2.32 -8.61 -16.36
C MET A 52 -3.13 -7.31 -16.49
N ILE A 53 -3.79 -6.84 -15.42
CA ILE A 53 -4.61 -5.61 -15.43
C ILE A 53 -3.84 -4.43 -14.81
N GLY A 54 -2.96 -4.72 -13.85
CA GLY A 54 -2.19 -3.72 -13.12
C GLY A 54 -2.96 -3.19 -11.91
N SER A 55 -2.67 -1.94 -11.53
CA SER A 55 -3.30 -1.26 -10.40
C SER A 55 -4.74 -0.85 -10.73
N LEU A 56 -5.68 -1.21 -9.86
CA LEU A 56 -7.08 -0.79 -9.92
C LEU A 56 -7.37 0.45 -9.05
N GLY A 57 -6.39 0.90 -8.27
CA GLY A 57 -6.50 2.11 -7.46
C GLY A 57 -6.01 1.94 -6.02
N GLN A 58 -5.87 3.07 -5.34
CA GLN A 58 -5.46 3.15 -3.94
C GLN A 58 -6.62 2.80 -3.00
N VAL A 59 -6.32 1.98 -1.99
CA VAL A 59 -7.28 1.50 -0.98
C VAL A 59 -6.93 1.97 0.44
N GLY A 60 -5.77 2.58 0.63
CA GLY A 60 -5.32 3.07 1.94
C GLY A 60 -3.86 3.49 1.92
N PHE A 61 -3.27 3.61 3.10
CA PHE A 61 -1.84 3.86 3.27
C PHE A 61 -1.32 3.30 4.60
N VAL A 62 0.00 3.18 4.68
CA VAL A 62 0.74 2.86 5.89
C VAL A 62 1.79 3.94 6.13
N LEU A 63 1.96 4.36 7.38
CA LEU A 63 3.02 5.26 7.80
C LEU A 63 4.16 4.45 8.39
N VAL A 64 5.35 4.61 7.83
CA VAL A 64 6.58 3.92 8.27
C VAL A 64 7.58 4.94 8.79
N SER A 65 8.23 4.63 9.91
CA SER A 65 9.31 5.45 10.46
C SER A 65 10.47 5.61 9.48
N THR A 66 10.98 6.83 9.30
CA THR A 66 12.20 7.06 8.49
C THR A 66 13.49 6.65 9.21
N SER A 67 13.42 6.25 10.49
CA SER A 67 14.58 5.87 11.30
C SER A 67 14.69 4.37 11.62
N SER A 68 13.60 3.60 11.57
CA SER A 68 13.58 2.25 12.17
C SER A 68 12.78 1.17 11.42
N GLU A 69 12.28 1.43 10.22
CA GLU A 69 11.38 0.56 9.42
C GLU A 69 10.07 0.20 10.13
N ALA A 70 9.84 0.73 11.35
CA ALA A 70 8.66 0.45 12.15
C ALA A 70 7.38 1.03 11.51
N ILE A 71 6.31 0.23 11.51
CA ILE A 71 4.97 0.68 11.17
C ILE A 71 4.45 1.57 12.31
N ILE A 72 4.18 2.84 12.01
CA ILE A 72 3.67 3.83 12.96
C ILE A 72 2.14 3.78 13.04
N SER A 73 1.49 3.68 11.89
CA SER A 73 0.03 3.59 11.78
C SER A 73 -0.38 3.14 10.38
N HIS A 74 -1.60 2.69 10.21
CA HIS A 74 -2.14 2.29 8.91
C HIS A 74 -3.64 2.58 8.82
N THR A 75 -4.17 2.67 7.60
CA THR A 75 -5.61 2.60 7.36
C THR A 75 -6.17 1.30 7.96
N PRO A 76 -7.32 1.33 8.67
CA PRO A 76 -7.92 0.12 9.23
C PRO A 76 -8.15 -0.97 8.16
N PHE A 77 -7.88 -2.23 8.50
CA PHE A 77 -7.98 -3.32 7.53
C PHE A 77 -9.39 -3.50 6.94
N ASP A 78 -10.42 -3.27 7.75
CA ASP A 78 -11.81 -3.34 7.28
C ASP A 78 -12.10 -2.25 6.24
N GLU A 79 -11.54 -1.04 6.42
CA GLU A 79 -11.66 0.04 5.45
C GLU A 79 -10.90 -0.31 4.15
N ILE A 80 -9.67 -0.82 4.24
CA ILE A 80 -8.89 -1.30 3.08
C ILE A 80 -9.69 -2.33 2.28
N LYS A 81 -10.28 -3.32 2.97
CA LYS A 81 -11.09 -4.38 2.34
C LYS A 81 -12.37 -3.83 1.71
N GLN A 82 -13.06 -2.91 2.39
CA GLN A 82 -14.27 -2.29 1.87
C GLN A 82 -14.01 -1.45 0.62
N VAL A 83 -12.93 -0.66 0.60
CA VAL A 83 -12.55 0.11 -0.60
C VAL A 83 -12.09 -0.83 -1.71
N GLY A 84 -11.30 -1.86 -1.39
CA GLY A 84 -10.89 -2.89 -2.34
C GLY A 84 -12.08 -3.61 -2.99
N LEU A 85 -13.11 -3.97 -2.22
CA LEU A 85 -14.33 -4.58 -2.75
C LEU A 85 -15.07 -3.65 -3.71
N LYS A 86 -15.16 -2.35 -3.39
CA LYS A 86 -15.77 -1.36 -4.30
C LYS A 86 -14.99 -1.26 -5.62
N LEU A 87 -13.65 -1.22 -5.56
CA LEU A 87 -12.80 -1.21 -6.74
C LEU A 87 -12.96 -2.49 -7.57
N TYR A 88 -13.06 -3.65 -6.91
CA TYR A 88 -13.34 -4.91 -7.60
C TYR A 88 -14.67 -4.87 -8.34
N GLU A 89 -15.76 -4.44 -7.70
CA GLU A 89 -17.09 -4.43 -8.32
C GLU A 89 -17.14 -3.47 -9.52
N VAL A 90 -16.50 -2.30 -9.43
CA VAL A 90 -16.41 -1.34 -10.55
C VAL A 90 -15.60 -1.90 -11.73
N ASN A 91 -14.62 -2.77 -11.46
CA ASN A 91 -13.75 -3.37 -12.48
C ASN A 91 -14.09 -4.83 -12.80
N ARG A 92 -15.24 -5.34 -12.34
CA ARG A 92 -15.57 -6.77 -12.38
C ARG A 92 -15.44 -7.36 -13.78
N ASP A 93 -15.97 -6.68 -14.79
CA ASP A 93 -16.01 -7.16 -16.17
C ASP A 93 -14.59 -7.29 -16.75
N ALA A 94 -13.72 -6.31 -16.49
CA ALA A 94 -12.33 -6.34 -16.90
C ALA A 94 -11.56 -7.48 -16.21
N ILE A 95 -11.85 -7.73 -14.92
CA ILE A 95 -11.26 -8.83 -14.16
C ILE A 95 -11.73 -10.17 -14.71
N GLN A 96 -13.04 -10.35 -14.91
CA GLN A 96 -13.59 -11.61 -15.43
C GLN A 96 -13.05 -11.93 -16.83
N THR A 97 -12.86 -10.93 -17.69
CA THR A 97 -12.31 -11.15 -19.04
C THR A 97 -10.90 -11.77 -19.02
N HIS A 98 -10.08 -11.48 -18.02
CA HIS A 98 -8.68 -11.96 -17.95
C HIS A 98 -8.49 -13.22 -17.09
N PHE A 99 -9.48 -13.60 -16.29
CA PHE A 99 -9.37 -14.67 -15.29
C PHE A 99 -10.52 -15.69 -15.31
N SER A 100 -11.40 -15.67 -16.32
CA SER A 100 -12.45 -16.68 -16.54
C SER A 100 -11.98 -17.85 -17.41
#